data_AF-A0A7V5VCT2-F1
#
_entry.id   AF-A0A7V5VCT2-F1
#
_cell.length_a   1.000
_cell.length_b   1.000
_cell.length_c   1.000
_cell.angle_alpha   90.00
_cell.angle_beta   90.00
_cell.angle_gamma   90.00
#
_symmetry.space_group_name_H-M   'P 1'
#
loop_
_entity.id
_entity.type
_entity.pdbx_description
1 polymer ?
#
loop_
_entity_poly.entity_id
_entity_poly.type
_entity_poly.pdbx_seq_one_letter_code
_entity_poly.pdbx_strand_id
1 'polypeptide(L)'
;GEDGNFAGKVAAIEEVDAALPRITALQPQVLLITGDHSTPCAMGAHSWHPVPVLLSSPLARRDDVTEFSENACITGGLGQIQAQHIMNLVLAHAGRLIKFGA
;
A
#
# COMPACT_ATOMS: atom_id res chain seq x y z
N GLY A 1 14.75 -10.33 1.04
CA GLY A 1 15.00 -9.22 0.10
C GLY A 1 16.48 -8.96 0.04
N GLU A 2 17.05 -8.57 1.17
CA GLU A 2 18.50 -8.41 1.36
C GLU A 2 19.29 -9.68 1.03
N ASP A 3 18.76 -10.85 1.38
CA ASP A 3 19.40 -12.15 1.06
C ASP A 3 19.38 -12.53 -0.44
N GLY A 4 18.83 -11.67 -1.31
CA GLY A 4 18.65 -11.97 -2.74
C GLY A 4 17.67 -13.12 -3.05
N ASN A 5 17.07 -13.73 -2.04
CA ASN A 5 16.13 -14.84 -2.19
C ASN A 5 14.77 -14.36 -2.76
N PHE A 6 14.63 -14.42 -4.09
CA PHE A 6 13.41 -14.05 -4.78
C PHE A 6 12.21 -14.94 -4.41
N ALA A 7 12.38 -16.26 -4.48
CA ALA A 7 11.31 -17.21 -4.18
C ALA A 7 10.81 -17.07 -2.73
N GLY A 8 11.73 -16.87 -1.78
CA GLY A 8 11.37 -16.60 -0.39
C GLY A 8 10.62 -15.28 -0.20
N LYS A 9 10.99 -14.23 -0.94
CA LYS A 9 10.25 -12.96 -0.91
C LYS A 9 8.83 -13.12 -1.47
N VAL A 10 8.65 -13.88 -2.55
CA VAL A 10 7.32 -14.20 -3.10
C VAL A 10 6.48 -14.95 -2.06
N ALA A 11 7.02 -16.03 -1.48
CA ALA A 11 6.31 -16.81 -0.47
C ALA A 11 5.89 -15.97 0.76
N ALA A 12 6.73 -15.05 1.20
CA ALA A 12 6.39 -14.14 2.31
C ALA A 12 5.24 -13.18 1.94
N ILE A 13 5.17 -12.70 0.70
CA ILE A 13 4.06 -11.87 0.23
C ILE A 13 2.77 -12.70 0.14
N GLU A 14 2.85 -13.94 -0.35
CA GLU A 14 1.71 -14.86 -0.41
C GLU A 14 1.17 -15.22 0.98
N GLU A 15 2.03 -15.35 1.99
CA GLU A 15 1.62 -15.54 3.38
C GLU A 15 0.81 -14.34 3.91
N VAL A 16 1.25 -13.12 3.59
CA VAL A 16 0.49 -11.89 3.92
C VAL A 16 -0.85 -11.87 3.19
N ASP A 17 -0.87 -12.20 1.90
CA ASP A 17 -2.10 -12.26 1.10
C ASP A 17 -3.11 -13.27 1.70
N ALA A 18 -2.65 -14.45 2.08
CA ALA A 18 -3.47 -15.47 2.74
C ALA A 18 -4.07 -15.01 4.08
N ALA A 19 -3.45 -14.03 4.76
CA ALA A 19 -3.96 -13.44 5.98
C ALA A 19 -5.00 -12.32 5.73
N LEU A 20 -5.04 -11.72 4.53
CA LEU A 20 -5.94 -10.60 4.20
C LEU A 20 -7.43 -10.91 4.44
N PRO A 21 -7.98 -12.10 4.13
CA PRO A 21 -9.37 -12.42 4.43
C PRO A 21 -9.74 -12.26 5.91
N ARG A 22 -8.81 -12.59 6.82
CA ARG A 22 -9.03 -12.41 8.27
C ARG A 22 -9.06 -10.93 8.67
N ILE A 23 -8.25 -10.11 8.01
CA ILE A 23 -8.18 -8.65 8.24
C ILE A 23 -9.44 -7.97 7.67
N THR A 24 -9.83 -8.31 6.44
CA THR A 24 -11.00 -7.71 5.79
C THR A 24 -12.32 -8.16 6.42
N ALA A 25 -12.37 -9.35 7.03
CA ALA A 25 -13.50 -9.80 7.85
C ALA A 25 -13.77 -8.91 9.07
N LEU A 26 -12.79 -8.12 9.54
CA LEU A 26 -12.99 -7.11 10.58
C LEU A 26 -13.74 -5.87 10.06
N GLN A 27 -14.05 -5.81 8.76
CA GLN A 27 -14.75 -4.71 8.11
C GLN A 27 -14.11 -3.34 8.42
N PRO A 28 -12.81 -3.16 8.15
CA PRO A 28 -12.16 -1.88 8.43
C PRO A 28 -12.80 -0.75 7.62
N GLN A 29 -13.03 0.40 8.25
CA GLN A 29 -13.53 1.59 7.57
C GLN A 29 -12.55 2.10 6.51
N VAL A 30 -11.25 1.96 6.79
CA VAL A 30 -10.15 2.26 5.87
C VAL A 30 -9.13 1.14 5.99
N LEU A 31 -8.75 0.54 4.87
CA LEU A 31 -7.63 -0.40 4.75
C LEU A 31 -6.53 0.25 3.92
N LEU A 32 -5.30 0.24 4.43
CA LEU A 32 -4.12 0.72 3.73
C LEU A 32 -3.07 -0.40 3.69
N ILE A 33 -2.49 -0.65 2.51
CA ILE A 33 -1.39 -1.60 2.32
C ILE A 33 -0.27 -0.89 1.57
N THR A 34 0.96 -0.98 2.08
CA THR A 34 2.19 -0.45 1.47
C THR A 34 3.41 -1.10 2.11
N GLY A 35 4.57 -0.97 1.47
CA GLY A 35 5.87 -1.10 2.14
C GLY A 35 6.31 0.22 2.78
N ASP A 36 7.29 0.16 3.68
CA ASP A 36 8.02 1.33 4.19
C ASP A 36 9.16 1.75 3.24
N HIS A 37 9.79 0.78 2.58
CA HIS A 37 10.78 1.02 1.52
C HIS A 37 10.89 -0.16 0.54
N SER A 38 11.56 0.08 -0.59
CA SER A 38 11.85 -0.95 -1.59
C SER A 38 13.14 -1.69 -1.27
N THR A 39 13.08 -3.02 -1.18
CA THR A 39 14.27 -3.89 -1.06
C THR A 39 14.27 -4.94 -2.20
N PRO A 40 14.74 -4.58 -3.41
CA PRO A 40 14.76 -5.47 -4.57
C PRO A 40 15.73 -6.63 -4.35
N CYS A 41 15.31 -7.87 -4.61
CA CYS A 41 16.18 -9.04 -4.45
C CYS A 41 17.42 -8.98 -5.35
N ALA A 42 17.31 -8.41 -6.56
CA ALA A 42 18.44 -8.21 -7.46
C ALA A 42 19.53 -7.28 -6.89
N MET A 43 19.16 -6.39 -5.95
CA MET A 43 20.10 -5.47 -5.30
C MET A 43 20.59 -5.98 -3.94
N GLY A 44 19.81 -6.81 -3.25
CA GLY A 44 20.15 -7.28 -1.90
C GLY A 44 20.25 -6.16 -0.86
N ALA A 45 19.67 -4.99 -1.13
CA ALA A 45 19.75 -3.81 -0.27
C ALA A 45 18.51 -2.92 -0.45
N HIS A 46 18.32 -2.01 0.50
CA HIS A 46 17.31 -0.96 0.37
C HIS A 46 17.60 -0.10 -0.86
N SER A 47 16.54 0.42 -1.48
CA SER A 47 16.62 1.26 -2.67
C SER A 47 15.61 2.42 -2.58
N TRP A 48 15.83 3.44 -3.41
CA TRP A 48 15.00 4.64 -3.49
C TRP A 48 13.74 4.48 -4.35
N HIS A 49 13.52 3.29 -4.94
CA HIS A 49 12.35 3.04 -5.79
C HIS A 49 11.06 3.26 -4.98
N PRO A 50 10.03 3.88 -5.58
CA PRO A 50 8.75 4.05 -4.90
C PRO A 50 8.13 2.69 -4.54
N VAL A 51 7.31 2.68 -3.50
CA VAL A 51 6.59 1.49 -3.05
C VAL A 51 5.14 1.53 -3.53
N PRO A 52 4.53 0.37 -3.87
CA PRO A 52 3.10 0.27 -4.14
C PRO A 52 2.28 0.72 -2.92
N VAL A 53 1.24 1.52 -3.15
CA VAL A 53 0.29 1.96 -2.11
C VAL A 53 -1.13 1.64 -2.55
N LEU A 54 -1.87 0.93 -1.71
CA LEU A 54 -3.30 0.67 -1.86
C LEU A 54 -4.05 1.30 -0.69
N LEU A 55 -5.09 2.07 -1.00
CA LEU A 55 -6.05 2.59 -0.03
C LEU A 55 -7.46 2.16 -0.44
N SER A 56 -8.16 1.48 0.47
CA SER A 56 -9.56 1.09 0.30
C SER A 56 -10.41 1.72 1.39
N SER A 57 -11.51 2.35 0.99
CA SER A 57 -12.47 3.01 1.87
C SER A 57 -13.81 3.17 1.13
N PRO A 58 -14.97 3.19 1.83
CA PRO A 58 -16.25 3.54 1.21
C PRO A 58 -16.28 4.92 0.52
N LEU A 59 -15.36 5.82 0.89
CA LEU A 59 -15.23 7.16 0.30
C LEU A 59 -14.12 7.25 -0.74
N ALA A 60 -13.39 6.17 -1.01
CA ALA A 60 -12.35 6.16 -2.03
C ALA A 60 -12.95 6.26 -3.43
N ARG A 61 -12.32 7.08 -4.29
CA ARG A 61 -12.60 7.05 -5.72
C ARG A 61 -11.82 5.90 -6.31
N ARG A 62 -12.54 4.83 -6.69
CA ARG A 62 -11.96 3.66 -7.34
C ARG A 62 -11.44 4.03 -8.72
N ASP A 63 -10.21 3.61 -9.01
CA ASP A 63 -9.59 3.68 -10.33
C ASP A 63 -9.79 2.35 -11.10
N ASP A 64 -9.22 2.26 -12.29
CA ASP A 64 -9.34 1.07 -13.16
C ASP A 64 -8.32 -0.04 -12.80
N VAL A 65 -7.50 0.15 -11.77
CA VAL A 65 -6.50 -0.84 -11.37
C VAL A 65 -7.16 -2.04 -10.69
N THR A 66 -6.75 -3.25 -11.09
CA THR A 66 -7.35 -4.52 -10.63
C THR A 66 -6.38 -5.47 -9.93
N GLU A 67 -5.10 -5.10 -9.85
CA GLU A 67 -4.04 -5.88 -9.21
C GLU A 67 -3.13 -4.97 -8.36
N PHE A 68 -2.43 -5.55 -7.39
CA PHE A 68 -1.48 -4.84 -6.54
C PHE A 68 -0.05 -5.24 -6.91
N SER A 69 0.59 -4.43 -7.76
CA SER A 69 1.96 -4.60 -8.24
C SER A 69 2.62 -3.25 -8.47
N GLU A 70 3.95 -3.19 -8.57
CA GLU A 70 4.68 -1.96 -8.87
C GLU A 70 4.20 -1.32 -10.17
N ASN A 71 3.99 -2.12 -11.22
CA ASN A 71 3.56 -1.63 -12.53
C ASN A 71 2.11 -1.11 -12.51
N ALA A 72 1.20 -1.81 -11.84
CA ALA A 72 -0.20 -1.41 -11.76
C ALA A 72 -0.39 -0.15 -10.90
N CYS A 73 0.35 -0.01 -9.79
CA CYS A 73 0.25 1.15 -8.92
C CYS A 73 0.76 2.45 -9.56
N ILE A 74 1.63 2.38 -10.58
CA ILE A 74 2.06 3.57 -11.34
C ILE A 74 0.89 4.22 -12.09
N THR A 75 -0.11 3.45 -12.50
CA THR A 75 -1.31 3.97 -13.18
C THR A 75 -2.49 4.19 -12.24
N GLY A 76 -2.31 3.99 -10.93
CA GLY A 76 -3.34 4.18 -9.92
C GLY A 76 -3.70 5.65 -9.70
N GLY A 77 -4.95 5.90 -9.30
CA GLY A 77 -5.51 7.23 -9.12
C GLY A 77 -4.90 8.03 -7.95
N LEU A 78 -4.17 7.38 -7.04
CA LEU A 78 -3.39 8.05 -6.00
C LEU A 78 -2.20 8.82 -6.55
N GLY A 79 -1.68 8.41 -7.72
CA GLY A 79 -0.44 8.95 -8.28
C GLY A 79 0.77 8.72 -7.36
N GLN A 80 1.82 9.53 -7.56
CA GLN A 80 3.01 9.49 -6.73
C GLN A 80 2.89 10.47 -5.55
N ILE A 81 2.85 9.93 -4.33
CA ILE A 81 2.74 10.71 -3.09
C ILE A 81 3.93 10.44 -2.17
N GLN A 82 4.23 11.41 -1.30
CA GLN A 82 5.23 11.21 -0.25
C GLN A 82 4.63 10.41 0.91
N ALA A 83 5.39 9.44 1.44
CA ALA A 83 4.92 8.54 2.49
C ALA A 83 4.42 9.27 3.75
N GLN A 84 5.02 10.42 4.09
CA GLN A 84 4.60 11.24 5.23
C GLN A 84 3.14 11.73 5.14
N HIS A 85 2.54 11.76 3.94
CA HIS A 85 1.16 12.19 3.74
C HIS A 85 0.14 11.03 3.79
N ILE A 86 0.60 9.78 3.81
CA ILE A 86 -0.27 8.61 3.80
C ILE A 86 -1.21 8.61 5.01
N MET A 87 -0.70 8.88 6.21
CA MET A 87 -1.54 8.92 7.40
C MET A 87 -2.59 10.03 7.35
N ASN A 88 -2.29 11.17 6.73
CA ASN A 88 -3.29 12.23 6.53
C ASN A 88 -4.42 11.75 5.61
N LEU A 89 -4.10 11.03 4.53
CA LEU A 89 -5.11 10.44 3.64
C LEU A 89 -5.96 9.41 4.38
N VAL A 90 -5.34 8.51 5.16
CA VAL A 90 -6.07 7.53 5.97
C VAL A 90 -7.03 8.21 6.96
N LEU A 91 -6.56 9.25 7.67
CA LEU A 91 -7.40 10.01 8.59
C LEU A 91 -8.52 10.76 7.88
N ALA A 92 -8.28 11.27 6.67
CA ALA A 92 -9.31 11.90 5.84
C ALA A 92 -10.42 10.91 5.49
N HIS A 93 -10.05 9.72 5.01
CA HIS A 93 -10.99 8.64 4.67
C HIS A 93 -11.71 8.08 5.90
N ALA A 94 -11.10 8.14 7.08
CA ALA A 94 -11.70 7.74 8.34
C ALA A 94 -12.61 8.83 8.96
N GLY A 95 -12.71 10.01 8.36
CA GLY A 95 -13.46 11.14 8.93
C GLY A 95 -12.86 11.70 10.22
N ARG A 96 -11.53 11.57 10.39
CA ARG A 96 -10.78 11.94 11.60
C ARG A 96 -9.91 13.19 11.44
N LEU A 97 -10.04 13.90 10.32
CA LEU A 97 -9.43 15.21 10.15
C LEU A 97 -10.37 16.32 10.60
N ILE A 98 -9.81 17.32 11.26
CA ILE A 98 -10.50 18.56 11.59
C ILE A 98 -10.20 19.56 10.48
N LYS A 99 -11.25 20.22 9.99
CA LYS A 99 -11.11 21.29 9.01
C LYS A 99 -10.28 22.43 9.62
N PHE A 100 -9.20 22.82 8.94
CA PHE A 100 -8.39 23.97 9.34
C PHE A 100 -8.84 25.21 8.54
N GLY A 101 -9.39 26.20 9.23
CA GLY A 101 -10.02 27.37 8.61
C GLY A 101 -11.42 27.08 8.03
N ALA A 102 -12.12 28.16 7.65
CA ALA A 102 -13.51 28.20 7.15
C ALA A 102 -14.58 27.58 8.08
#